data_AF-A0A2M7ESW2-F1
#
_entry.id   AF-A0A2M7ESW2-F1
#
_cell.length_a   1.000
_cell.length_b   1.000
_cell.length_c   1.000
_cell.angle_alpha   90.00
_cell.angle_beta   90.00
_cell.angle_gamma   90.00
#
_symmetry.space_group_name_H-M   'P 1'
#
loop_
_entity.id
_entity.type
_entity.pdbx_description
1 polymer ?
#
loop_
_entity_poly.entity_id
_entity_poly.type
_entity_poly.pdbx_seq_one_letter_code
_entity_poly.pdbx_strand_id
1 'polypeptide(L)' 'MPIPSPEAGALNLLQNCAHAAAGDRLLIACESPEYGYFDADAVALVHRAADRLGLHVDTVDVGFNPDDPHLPPDLLAR' A
#
# COMPACT_ATOMS: atom_id res chain seq x y z
N MET A 1 -26.35 4.44 -1.00
CA MET A 1 -24.90 4.34 -1.25
C MET A 1 -24.27 3.67 -0.05
N PRO A 2 -23.35 2.70 -0.21
CA PRO A 2 -22.63 2.15 0.93
C PRO A 2 -21.87 3.28 1.63
N ILE A 3 -21.72 3.16 2.96
CA ILE A 3 -20.95 4.10 3.76
C ILE A 3 -19.47 3.94 3.36
N PRO A 4 -18.76 5.02 3.00
CA PRO A 4 -17.34 4.94 2.72
C PRO A 4 -16.59 4.48 3.98
N SER A 5 -15.71 3.50 3.83
CA SER A 5 -14.83 3.00 4.88
C SER A 5 -13.39 2.88 4.36
N PRO A 6 -12.38 2.93 5.24
CA PRO A 6 -10.98 2.71 4.83
C PRO A 6 -10.76 1.39 4.10
N GLU A 7 -11.44 0.32 4.51
CA GLU A 7 -11.38 -0.99 3.84
C GLU A 7 -11.94 -0.96 2.42
N ALA A 8 -13.08 -0.28 2.23
CA ALA A 8 -13.66 -0.10 0.90
C ALA A 8 -12.75 0.77 0.02
N GLY A 9 -12.10 1.78 0.61
CA GLY A 9 -11.09 2.61 -0.06
C GLY A 9 -9.86 1.81 -0.49
N ALA A 10 -9.30 1.00 0.39
CA ALA A 10 -8.16 0.14 0.11
C ALA A 10 -8.46 -0.87 -1.01
N LEU A 11 -9.64 -1.49 -0.98
CA LEU A 11 -10.05 -2.42 -2.04
C LEU A 11 -10.20 -1.68 -3.39
N ASN A 12 -10.83 -0.51 -3.39
CA ASN A 12 -10.99 0.31 -4.58
C ASN A 12 -9.64 0.76 -5.16
N LEU A 13 -8.68 1.16 -4.31
CA LEU A 13 -7.32 1.52 -4.72
C LEU A 13 -6.67 0.37 -5.51
N LEU A 14 -6.73 -0.84 -4.97
CA LEU A 14 -6.10 -2.01 -5.59
C LEU A 14 -6.81 -2.41 -6.90
N GLN A 15 -8.14 -2.47 -6.90
CA GLN A 15 -8.90 -2.95 -8.06
C GLN A 15 -8.98 -1.96 -9.20
N ASN A 16 -9.23 -0.68 -8.89
CA ASN A 16 -9.61 0.30 -9.90
C ASN A 16 -8.47 1.23 -10.27
N CYS A 17 -7.51 1.48 -9.36
CA CYS A 17 -6.34 2.30 -9.67
C CYS A 17 -5.15 1.45 -10.10
N ALA A 18 -4.85 0.38 -9.36
CA ALA A 18 -3.73 -0.51 -9.67
C ALA A 18 -4.11 -1.64 -10.65
N HIS A 19 -5.40 -1.84 -10.92
CA HIS A 19 -5.90 -2.95 -11.74
C HIS A 19 -5.42 -4.34 -11.27
N ALA A 20 -5.20 -4.48 -9.96
CA ALA A 20 -4.65 -5.68 -9.36
C ALA A 20 -5.62 -6.86 -9.47
N ALA A 21 -5.09 -8.02 -9.85
CA ALA A 21 -5.80 -9.28 -9.96
C ALA A 21 -5.12 -10.37 -9.12
N ALA A 22 -5.87 -11.42 -8.80
CA ALA A 22 -5.35 -12.55 -8.03
C ALA A 22 -4.09 -13.13 -8.69
N GLY A 23 -3.05 -13.36 -7.89
CA GLY A 23 -1.73 -13.81 -8.34
C GLY A 23 -0.75 -12.69 -8.69
N ASP A 24 -1.20 -11.43 -8.79
CA ASP A 24 -0.27 -10.30 -8.97
C ASP A 24 0.59 -10.08 -7.72
N ARG A 25 1.74 -9.43 -7.92
CA ARG A 25 2.64 -9.03 -6.85
C ARG A 25 2.43 -7.56 -6.52
N LEU A 26 2.35 -7.25 -5.23
CA LEU A 26 2.18 -5.90 -4.71
C LEU A 26 3.36 -5.57 -3.79
N LEU A 27 4.08 -4.50 -4.10
CA LEU A 27 5.03 -3.88 -3.18
C LEU A 27 4.35 -2.71 -2.47
N ILE A 28 4.27 -2.76 -1.14
CA ILE A 28 3.89 -1.63 -0.31
C ILE A 28 5.16 -0.96 0.20
N ALA A 29 5.54 0.13 -0.44
CA ALA A 29 6.57 1.05 0.06
C ALA A 29 5.90 2.03 1.04
N CYS A 30 6.26 1.95 2.32
CA CYS A 30 5.70 2.80 3.36
C CYS A 30 6.78 3.53 4.14
N GLU A 31 6.40 4.60 4.81
CA GLU A 31 7.25 5.27 5.80
C GLU A 31 6.78 4.83 7.20
N SER A 32 7.50 5.25 8.25
CA SER A 32 7.07 5.02 9.62
C SER A 32 5.86 5.91 9.98
N PRO A 33 4.80 5.36 10.60
CA PRO A 33 3.66 6.16 11.04
C PRO A 33 4.01 7.16 12.16
N GLU A 34 5.19 7.04 12.78
CA GLU A 34 5.66 7.96 13.82
C GLU A 34 5.82 9.41 13.33
N TYR A 35 5.95 9.60 12.01
CA TYR A 35 6.00 10.93 11.40
C TYR A 35 4.62 11.60 11.30
N GLY A 36 3.53 10.86 11.53
CA GLY A 36 2.18 11.42 11.64
C GLY A 36 1.52 11.85 10.33
N TYR A 37 2.10 11.50 9.17
CA TYR A 37 1.55 11.85 7.85
C TYR A 37 0.33 11.00 7.45
N PHE A 38 0.23 9.78 7.96
CA PHE A 38 -0.86 8.86 7.68
C PHE A 38 -1.25 8.08 8.93
N ASP A 39 -2.42 7.47 8.87
CA ASP A 39 -2.94 6.63 9.94
C ASP A 39 -2.08 5.37 10.11
N ALA A 40 -1.79 5.00 11.37
CA ALA A 40 -0.95 3.85 11.69
C ALA A 40 -1.50 2.51 11.14
N ASP A 41 -2.82 2.43 10.92
CA ASP A 41 -3.47 1.23 10.37
C ASP A 41 -3.52 1.21 8.84
N ALA A 42 -3.10 2.29 8.15
CA ALA A 42 -3.22 2.41 6.70
C ALA A 42 -2.54 1.27 5.95
N VAL A 43 -1.29 0.94 6.31
CA VAL A 43 -0.52 -0.16 5.70
C VAL A 43 -1.23 -1.50 5.93
N ALA A 44 -1.69 -1.74 7.16
CA ALA A 44 -2.39 -2.98 7.52
C ALA A 44 -3.75 -3.13 6.81
N LEU A 45 -4.45 -2.02 6.52
CA LEU A 45 -5.69 -2.01 5.77
C LEU A 45 -5.45 -2.39 4.29
N VAL A 46 -4.43 -1.79 3.67
CA VAL A 46 -4.04 -2.12 2.29
C VAL A 46 -3.58 -3.57 2.18
N HIS A 47 -2.77 -4.04 3.12
CA HIS A 47 -2.32 -5.43 3.16
C HIS A 47 -3.50 -6.41 3.24
N ARG A 48 -4.46 -6.19 4.14
CA ARG A 48 -5.66 -7.05 4.26
C ARG A 48 -6.52 -7.04 2.99
N ALA A 49 -6.64 -5.90 2.31
CA ALA A 49 -7.35 -5.81 1.04
C ALA A 49 -6.63 -6.61 -0.06
N ALA A 50 -5.29 -6.54 -0.10
CA ALA A 50 -4.45 -7.29 -1.03
C ALA A 50 -4.54 -8.80 -0.80
N ASP A 51 -4.47 -9.25 0.46
CA ASP A 51 -4.66 -10.67 0.82
C ASP A 51 -6.02 -11.18 0.35
N ARG A 52 -7.08 -10.38 0.54
CA ARG A 52 -8.44 -10.71 0.11
C ARG A 52 -8.58 -10.81 -1.42
N LEU A 53 -7.76 -10.07 -2.17
CA LEU A 53 -7.68 -10.17 -3.63
C LEU A 53 -6.81 -11.33 -4.11
N GLY A 54 -6.08 -12.01 -3.21
CA GLY A 54 -5.16 -13.08 -3.56
C GLY A 54 -3.84 -12.57 -4.15
N LEU A 55 -3.38 -11.40 -3.72
CA LEU A 55 -2.09 -10.82 -4.14
C LEU A 55 -0.93 -11.41 -3.32
N HIS A 56 0.26 -11.39 -3.89
CA HIS A 56 1.50 -11.63 -3.18
C HIS A 56 2.08 -10.31 -2.69
N VAL A 57 2.02 -10.05 -1.39
CA VAL A 57 2.41 -8.77 -0.80
C VAL A 57 3.83 -8.81 -0.25
N ASP A 58 4.63 -7.79 -0.59
CA ASP A 58 5.87 -7.44 0.09
C ASP A 58 5.72 -6.03 0.68
N THR A 59 6.26 -5.78 1.87
CA THR A 59 6.16 -4.48 2.55
C THR A 59 7.55 -4.03 2.98
N VAL A 60 7.90 -2.79 2.64
CA VAL A 60 9.21 -2.21 2.93
C VAL A 60 9.04 -0.82 3.51
N ASP A 61 9.71 -0.58 4.65
CA ASP A 61 9.93 0.77 5.14
C ASP A 61 11.04 1.42 4.30
N VAL A 62 10.70 2.49 3.58
CA VAL A 62 11.65 3.21 2.72
C VAL A 62 12.37 4.35 3.46
N GLY A 63 12.01 4.59 4.72
CA GLY A 63 12.47 5.73 5.49
C GLY A 63 11.84 7.05 5.02
N PHE A 64 11.89 8.06 5.88
CA PHE A 64 11.38 9.39 5.56
C PHE A 64 12.54 10.32 5.19
N ASN A 65 12.54 10.80 3.94
CA ASN A 65 13.47 11.84 3.48
C ASN A 65 12.74 12.93 2.68
N PRO A 66 12.33 14.04 3.32
CA PRO A 66 11.58 15.10 2.65
C PRO A 66 12.43 15.85 1.60
N ASP A 67 13.76 15.77 1.68
CA ASP A 67 14.68 16.42 0.74
C ASP A 67 14.95 15.58 -0.52
N ASP A 68 14.57 14.29 -0.53
CA ASP A 68 14.73 13.37 -1.68
C ASP A 68 13.54 12.40 -1.81
N PRO A 69 12.38 12.86 -2.32
CA PRO A 69 11.13 12.10 -2.35
C PRO A 69 11.05 11.12 -3.54
N HIS A 70 12.12 10.36 -3.79
CA HIS A 70 12.18 9.39 -4.87
C HIS A 70 12.13 7.96 -4.35
N LEU A 71 11.40 7.10 -5.06
CA LEU A 71 11.42 5.66 -4.79
C LEU A 71 12.82 5.11 -5.14
N PRO A 72 13.51 4.43 -4.21
CA PRO A 72 14.80 3.82 -4.49
C PRO A 72 14.72 2.84 -5.68
N PRO A 73 15.65 2.91 -6.68
CA PRO A 73 15.55 2.11 -7.90
C PRO A 73 15.56 0.59 -7.69
N ASP A 74 16.19 0.12 -6.62
CA ASP A 74 16.25 -1.29 -6.23
C ASP A 74 14.87 -1.86 -5.86
N LEU A 75 13.92 -1.01 -5.47
CA LEU A 75 12.55 -1.42 -5.19
C LEU A 75 11.77 -1.81 -6.46
N LEU A 76 12.14 -1.28 -7.62
CA LEU A 76 11.50 -1.65 -8.90
C LEU A 76 11.84 -3.08 -9.34
N ALA A 77 12.90 -3.66 -8.79
CA ALA A 77 13.34 -5.01 -9.10
C ALA A 77 12.76 -6.07 -8.16
N ARG A 78 11.96 -5.67 -7.15
CA ARG A 78 11.45 -6.57 -6.12
C ARG A 78 10.33 -7.46 -6.60
#